data_AF-A0A1C5F0N4-F1
#
_entry.id   AF-A0A1C5F0N4-F1
#
_cell.length_a   1.000
_cell.length_b   1.000
_cell.length_c   1.000
_cell.angle_alpha   90.00
_cell.angle_beta   90.00
_cell.angle_gamma   90.00
#
_symmetry.space_group_name_H-M   'P 1'
#
loop_
_entity.id
_entity.type
_entity.pdbx_description
1 polymer ?
#
loop_
_entity_poly.entity_id
_entity_poly.type
_entity_poly.pdbx_seq_one_letter_code
_entity_poly.pdbx_strand_id
1 'polypeptide(L)'
;GASGSQDPAAAAGASGGTIDPDTGELITNDGASGGGDSSVVANPVTLASGEASGLRGALMALSALLLVGVIIGPPLTARALAARTRRREGSG
;
A
#
# COMPACT_ATOMS: atom_id res chain seq x y z
N GLY A 1 -33.76 23.55 -2.08
CA GLY A 1 -32.65 23.32 -1.15
C GLY A 1 -32.52 21.83 -0.97
N ALA A 2 -31.36 21.28 -1.32
CA ALA A 2 -31.03 19.86 -1.18
C ALA A 2 -30.61 19.55 0.26
N SER A 3 -31.06 18.42 0.76
CA SER A 3 -30.49 17.68 1.89
C SER A 3 -30.97 16.25 1.69
N GLY A 4 -30.21 15.33 1.10
CA GLY A 4 -28.79 15.09 1.32
C GLY A 4 -28.69 13.88 2.24
N SER A 5 -28.87 12.69 1.67
CA SER A 5 -28.67 11.38 2.27
C SER A 5 -27.34 11.34 3.02
N GLN A 6 -27.42 11.26 4.35
CA GLN A 6 -26.29 10.92 5.19
C GLN A 6 -26.65 9.61 5.87
N ASP A 7 -26.29 8.51 5.22
CA ASP A 7 -25.99 7.27 5.95
C ASP A 7 -24.80 7.60 6.85
N PRO A 8 -24.93 7.56 8.18
CA PRO A 8 -23.75 7.34 8.99
C PRO A 8 -23.41 5.86 8.79
N ALA A 9 -22.64 5.56 7.74
CA ALA A 9 -21.68 4.46 7.81
C ALA A 9 -20.70 4.86 8.92
N ALA A 10 -21.17 4.67 10.16
CA ALA A 10 -20.37 4.79 11.34
C ALA A 10 -19.21 3.83 11.12
N ALA A 11 -18.02 4.42 11.01
CA ALA A 11 -16.78 3.72 11.24
C ALA A 11 -16.86 3.15 12.67
N ALA A 12 -17.54 2.02 12.81
CA ALA A 12 -17.46 1.17 13.97
C ALA A 12 -16.01 0.71 13.98
N GLY A 13 -15.21 1.38 14.81
CA GLY A 13 -13.81 1.05 15.01
C GLY A 13 -13.71 -0.45 15.23
N ALA A 14 -12.80 -1.09 14.48
CA ALA A 14 -12.53 -2.51 14.57
C ALA A 14 -12.28 -2.88 16.04
N SER A 15 -13.32 -3.33 16.71
CA SER A 15 -13.31 -3.70 18.12
C SER A 15 -12.73 -5.10 18.21
N GLY A 16 -11.41 -5.21 18.05
CA GLY A 16 -10.55 -6.29 18.54
C GLY A 16 -10.98 -7.76 18.35
N GLY A 17 -11.96 -8.05 17.49
CA GLY A 17 -12.53 -9.37 17.27
C GLY A 17 -12.01 -9.99 15.98
N THR A 18 -11.88 -11.31 15.96
CA THR A 18 -11.52 -12.04 14.74
C THR A 18 -12.70 -12.01 13.78
N ILE A 19 -12.46 -11.58 12.54
CA ILE A 19 -13.46 -11.60 11.46
C ILE A 19 -13.31 -12.90 10.68
N ASP A 20 -14.42 -13.56 10.36
CA ASP A 20 -14.45 -14.73 9.47
C ASP A 20 -14.12 -14.29 8.02
N PRO A 21 -13.05 -14.81 7.39
CA PRO A 21 -12.66 -14.41 6.03
C PRO A 21 -13.65 -14.86 4.96
N ASP A 22 -14.45 -15.89 5.21
CA ASP A 22 -15.38 -16.44 4.22
C ASP A 22 -16.72 -15.68 4.21
N THR A 23 -17.08 -15.03 5.32
CA THR A 23 -18.38 -14.35 5.47
C THR A 23 -18.27 -12.85 5.75
N GLY A 24 -17.13 -12.37 6.25
CA GLY A 24 -16.93 -10.98 6.67
C GLY A 24 -17.64 -10.61 7.97
N GLU A 25 -18.22 -11.58 8.67
CA GLU A 25 -18.92 -11.38 9.95
C GLU A 25 -17.94 -11.45 11.13
N LEU A 26 -18.31 -10.80 12.25
CA LEU A 26 -17.55 -10.87 13.48
C LEU A 26 -17.74 -12.28 14.09
N ILE A 27 -16.65 -13.01 14.33
CA ILE A 27 -16.72 -14.28 15.06
C ILE A 27 -17.04 -13.94 16.52
N THR A 28 -18.31 -14.04 16.89
CA THR A 28 -18.77 -13.91 18.28
C THR A 28 -18.64 -15.30 18.92
N ASN A 29 -17.77 -15.44 19.93
CA ASN A 29 -17.50 -16.71 20.61
C ASN A 29 -18.66 -17.16 21.53
N ASP A 30 -19.86 -17.31 20.98
CA ASP A 30 -21.05 -17.74 21.73
C ASP A 30 -21.11 -19.27 21.95
N GLY A 31 -20.06 -19.99 21.58
CA GLY A 31 -19.98 -21.45 21.69
C GLY A 31 -18.54 -21.95 21.83
N ALA A 32 -17.99 -21.83 23.04
CA ALA A 32 -16.71 -22.44 23.39
C ALA A 32 -16.81 -23.98 23.31
N SER A 33 -16.35 -24.58 22.20
CA SER A 33 -15.89 -25.99 22.11
C SER A 33 -15.29 -26.28 20.73
N GLY A 34 -14.01 -25.92 20.54
CA GLY A 34 -13.26 -26.24 19.33
C GLY A 34 -11.80 -25.86 19.49
N GLY A 35 -11.07 -26.62 20.31
CA GLY A 35 -9.65 -26.44 20.57
C GLY A 35 -8.83 -26.62 19.29
N GLY A 36 -8.48 -25.50 18.68
CA GLY A 36 -7.48 -25.39 17.64
C GLY A 36 -6.78 -24.07 17.85
N ASP A 37 -5.74 -24.05 18.67
CA ASP A 37 -4.84 -22.92 18.79
C ASP A 37 -4.05 -22.78 17.47
N SER A 38 -4.71 -22.39 16.39
CA SER A 38 -4.02 -21.83 15.25
C SER A 38 -3.42 -20.52 15.74
N SER A 39 -2.17 -20.57 16.15
CA SER A 39 -1.34 -19.38 16.35
C SER A 39 -1.25 -18.68 15.00
N VAL A 40 -2.23 -17.83 14.72
CA VAL A 40 -2.17 -16.88 13.63
C VAL A 40 -1.13 -15.87 14.08
N VAL A 41 0.11 -16.08 13.67
CA VAL A 41 1.16 -15.06 13.76
C VAL A 41 0.81 -14.00 12.72
N ALA A 42 -0.24 -13.22 13.03
CA ALA A 42 -0.43 -11.94 12.39
C ALA A 42 0.74 -11.09 12.85
N ASN A 43 1.71 -10.84 11.97
CA ASN A 43 2.63 -9.74 12.17
C ASN A 43 1.81 -8.48 11.87
N PRO A 44 1.30 -7.75 12.89
CA PRO A 44 0.53 -6.55 12.61
C PRO A 44 1.43 -5.60 11.83
N VAL A 45 1.10 -5.35 10.57
CA VAL A 45 1.66 -4.21 9.86
C VAL A 45 0.98 -3.02 10.51
N THR A 46 1.67 -2.39 11.47
CA THR A 46 1.18 -1.20 12.15
C THR A 46 0.81 -0.17 11.09
N LEU A 47 -0.48 -0.09 10.78
CA LEU A 47 -1.09 1.03 10.11
C LEU A 47 -1.10 2.14 11.16
N ALA A 48 0.05 2.81 11.34
CA ALA A 48 0.17 3.96 12.21
C ALA A 48 -0.62 5.12 11.59
N SER A 49 -1.95 5.01 11.67
CA SER A 49 -2.91 6.00 11.18
C SER A 49 -2.83 7.31 11.97
N GLY A 50 -2.14 7.32 13.12
CA GLY A 50 -1.84 8.51 13.92
C GLY A 50 -0.43 9.09 13.78
N GLU A 51 0.64 8.28 13.79
CA GLU A 51 2.05 8.76 13.78
C GLU A 51 2.76 8.64 12.42
N ALA A 52 2.27 7.83 11.47
CA ALA A 52 3.00 7.55 10.22
C ALA A 52 2.58 8.40 9.02
N SER A 53 2.00 9.58 9.22
CA SER A 53 1.75 10.53 8.13
C SER A 53 3.03 10.86 7.36
N GLY A 54 4.16 11.00 8.08
CA GLY A 54 5.49 11.21 7.50
C GLY A 54 6.00 10.02 6.69
N LEU A 55 5.88 8.79 7.21
CA LEU A 55 6.33 7.59 6.50
C LEU A 55 5.46 7.31 5.27
N ARG A 56 4.13 7.41 5.39
CA ARG A 56 3.21 7.27 4.25
C ARG A 56 3.51 8.32 3.18
N GLY A 57 3.74 9.56 3.59
CA GLY A 57 4.17 10.65 2.70
C GLY A 57 5.50 10.33 2.02
N ALA A 58 6.49 9.84 2.77
CA ALA A 58 7.80 9.46 2.23
C ALA A 58 7.69 8.31 1.21
N LEU A 59 6.89 7.28 1.51
CA LEU A 59 6.65 6.17 0.57
C LEU A 59 5.90 6.63 -0.69
N MET A 60 4.97 7.58 -0.57
CA MET A 60 4.30 8.19 -1.73
C MET A 60 5.23 9.08 -2.55
N ALA A 61 6.10 9.87 -1.90
CA ALA A 61 7.09 10.67 -2.59
C ALA A 61 8.12 9.78 -3.31
N LEU A 62 8.57 8.72 -2.64
CA LEU A 62 9.49 7.74 -3.20
C LEU A 62 8.86 7.02 -4.40
N SER A 63 7.59 6.61 -4.31
CA SER A 63 6.91 5.96 -5.44
C SER A 63 6.76 6.89 -6.64
N ALA A 64 6.43 8.16 -6.41
CA ALA A 64 6.38 9.17 -7.47
C ALA A 64 7.75 9.35 -8.14
N LEU A 65 8.83 9.40 -7.35
CA LEU A 65 10.20 9.53 -7.85
C LEU A 65 10.60 8.31 -8.69
N LEU A 66 10.31 7.10 -8.20
CA LEU A 66 10.56 5.86 -8.93
C LEU A 66 9.77 5.82 -10.25
N LEU A 67 8.50 6.23 -10.25
CA LEU A 67 7.69 6.28 -11.45
C LEU A 67 8.27 7.26 -12.50
N VAL A 68 8.67 8.46 -12.07
CA VAL A 68 9.33 9.44 -12.94
C VAL A 68 10.64 8.88 -13.50
N GLY A 69 11.45 8.25 -12.66
CA GLY A 69 12.70 7.60 -13.06
C GLY A 69 12.49 6.50 -14.10
N VAL A 70 11.44 5.68 -13.96
CA VAL A 70 11.10 4.62 -14.92
C VAL A 70 10.64 5.19 -16.27
N ILE A 71 9.89 6.30 -16.26
CA ILE A 71 9.41 6.94 -17.50
C ILE A 71 10.56 7.61 -18.26
N ILE A 72 11.45 8.30 -17.53
CA ILE A 72 12.52 9.11 -18.13
C ILE A 72 13.80 8.28 -18.38
N GLY A 73 13.99 7.17 -17.64
CA GLY A 73 15.16 6.30 -17.70
C GLY A 73 15.46 5.75 -19.10
N PRO A 74 14.55 5.04 -19.78
CA PRO A 74 14.77 4.49 -21.11
C PRO A 74 15.15 5.54 -22.18
N PRO A 75 14.43 6.68 -22.34
CA PRO A 75 14.81 7.66 -23.35
C PRO A 75 16.13 8.37 -23.03
N LEU A 76 16.44 8.64 -21.75
CA LEU A 76 17.72 9.25 -21.38
C LEU A 76 18.90 8.28 -21.54
N THR A 77 18.74 7.03 -21.13
CA THR A 77 19.79 6.01 -21.28
C THR A 77 20.06 5.71 -22.75
N ALA A 78 19.01 5.60 -23.59
CA ALA A 78 19.16 5.47 -25.04
C ALA A 78 19.89 6.68 -25.64
N ARG A 79 19.53 7.90 -25.22
CA ARG A 79 20.18 9.14 -25.69
C ARG A 79 21.64 9.24 -25.25
N ALA A 80 21.94 8.86 -24.01
CA ALA A 80 23.30 8.84 -23.49
C ALA A 80 24.17 7.83 -24.25
N LEU A 81 23.63 6.64 -24.55
CA LEU A 81 24.34 5.61 -25.29
C LEU A 81 24.60 6.04 -26.74
N ALA A 82 23.61 6.62 -27.42
CA ALA A 82 23.75 7.16 -28.78
C ALA A 82 24.71 8.35 -28.87
N ALA A 83 24.85 9.15 -27.81
CA ALA A 83 25.87 10.20 -27.74
C ALA A 83 27.27 9.61 -27.55
N ARG A 84 27.38 8.50 -26.80
CA ARG A 84 28.65 7.81 -26.55
C ARG A 84 29.18 7.07 -27.79
N THR A 85 28.31 6.44 -28.59
CA THR A 85 28.73 5.74 -29.81
C THR A 85 29.32 6.70 -30.84
N ARG A 86 28.66 7.85 -31.08
CA ARG A 86 29.16 8.88 -32.01
C ARG A 86 30.55 9.42 -31.67
N ARG A 87 30.88 9.58 -30.38
CA ARG A 87 32.22 10.00 -29.96
C ARG A 87 33.30 8.94 -30.25
N ARG A 88 32.93 7.66 -30.27
CA ARG A 88 33.86 6.55 -30.52
C ARG A 88 34.13 6.36 -32.02
N GLU A 89 33.14 6.63 -32.86
CA GLU A 89 33.25 6.57 -34.33
C GLU A 89 34.00 7.78 -34.91
N GLY A 90 33.87 8.98 -34.32
CA GLY A 90 34.60 10.17 -34.77
C GLY A 90 36.09 10.23 -34.40
N SER A 91 36.64 9.16 -33.82
CA SER A 91 38.04 9.05 -33.39
C SER A 91 38.80 7.91 -34.10
N GLY A 92 38.19 7.30 -35.12
CA GLY A 92 38.77 6.23 -35.94
C GLY A 92 39.10 6.69 -37.35
#